data_AF-A0A762BWI6-F1
#
_entry.id   AF-A0A762BWI6-F1
#
_cell.length_a   1.000
_cell.length_b   1.000
_cell.length_c   1.000
_cell.angle_alpha   90.00
_cell.angle_beta   90.00
_cell.angle_gamma   90.00
#
_symmetry.space_group_name_H-M   'P 1'
#
loop_
_entity.id
_entity.type
_entity.pdbx_description
1 polymer ?
#
loop_
_entity_poly.entity_id
_entity_poly.type
_entity_poly.pdbx_seq_one_letter_code
_entity_poly.pdbx_strand_id
1 'polypeptide(L)'
;MIDDDSIYYSAGNAACVRKQMLVAGALTSEWFELLIEISPIHSSKVIKALRAHLVDGDSRKSVCERYGVNAGYMSICMGRLFHINQIVGKLALYYSDNK
;
A
#
# COMPACT_ATOMS: atom_id res chain seq x y z
N MET A 1 -20.55 -22.29 -6.92
CA MET A 1 -20.09 -21.40 -8.02
C MET A 1 -20.63 -20.03 -7.73
N ILE A 2 -19.79 -19.17 -7.17
CA ILE A 2 -20.06 -17.74 -7.09
C ILE A 2 -18.83 -17.11 -7.73
N ASP A 3 -19.07 -16.46 -8.86
CA ASP A 3 -18.10 -15.75 -9.69
C ASP A 3 -17.39 -14.65 -8.88
N ASP A 4 -16.07 -14.80 -8.75
CA ASP A 4 -15.16 -13.97 -7.93
C ASP A 4 -14.80 -12.61 -8.59
N ASP A 5 -15.24 -12.37 -9.82
CA ASP A 5 -14.75 -11.24 -10.64
C ASP A 5 -15.67 -10.00 -10.62
N SER A 6 -16.86 -10.07 -10.00
CA SER A 6 -17.88 -9.01 -10.14
C SER A 6 -17.73 -7.78 -9.22
N ILE A 7 -16.67 -7.66 -8.40
CA ILE A 7 -16.56 -6.57 -7.39
C ILE A 7 -15.69 -5.38 -7.88
N TYR A 8 -15.14 -5.43 -9.10
CA TYR A 8 -14.11 -4.46 -9.50
C TYR A 8 -14.60 -3.21 -10.26
N TYR A 9 -15.89 -3.09 -10.58
CA TYR A 9 -16.39 -1.90 -11.29
C TYR A 9 -17.79 -1.51 -10.87
N SER A 10 -17.91 -0.63 -9.86
CA SER A 10 -18.92 0.43 -9.94
C SER A 10 -18.70 1.57 -8.94
N ALA A 11 -18.92 2.77 -9.47
CA ALA A 11 -19.43 3.96 -8.80
C ALA A 11 -18.51 4.78 -7.87
N GLY A 12 -18.11 5.93 -8.41
CA GLY A 12 -18.48 7.26 -7.93
C GLY A 12 -18.88 7.41 -6.44
N ASN A 13 -18.15 8.33 -5.79
CA ASN A 13 -18.44 9.07 -4.56
C ASN A 13 -17.35 8.89 -3.50
N ALA A 14 -16.88 10.04 -3.00
CA ALA A 14 -15.72 10.26 -2.13
C ALA A 14 -15.73 9.55 -0.75
N ALA A 15 -16.55 8.51 -0.56
CA ALA A 15 -16.63 7.67 0.63
C ALA A 15 -16.10 6.23 0.41
N CYS A 16 -15.84 5.79 -0.82
CA CYS A 16 -15.49 4.39 -1.14
C CYS A 16 -13.98 4.03 -1.09
N VAL A 17 -13.09 4.98 -0.79
CA VAL A 17 -11.63 4.74 -0.79
C VAL A 17 -11.15 3.82 0.37
N ARG A 18 -12.02 3.54 1.35
CA ARG A 18 -11.64 2.87 2.61
C ARG A 18 -11.70 1.34 2.64
N LYS A 19 -12.01 0.66 1.53
CA LYS A 19 -12.17 -0.81 1.53
C LYS A 19 -10.99 -1.62 0.99
N GLN A 20 -9.94 -0.96 0.54
CA GLN A 20 -8.67 -1.60 0.21
C GLN A 20 -7.57 -0.63 0.63
N MET A 21 -7.15 -0.65 1.89
CA MET A 21 -5.96 0.09 2.34
C MET A 21 -4.98 -0.94 2.87
N LEU A 22 -3.70 -0.75 2.59
CA LEU A 22 -2.66 -1.50 3.29
C LEU A 22 -2.81 -1.21 4.79
N VAL A 23 -3.07 -2.25 5.57
CA VAL A 23 -3.21 -2.15 7.03
C VAL A 23 -1.85 -2.31 7.71
N ALA A 24 -1.79 -1.94 8.99
CA ALA A 24 -0.58 -2.09 9.76
C ALA A 24 -0.16 -3.57 9.83
N GLY A 25 1.12 -3.86 9.57
CA GLY A 25 1.66 -5.23 9.61
C GLY A 25 1.17 -6.16 8.48
N ALA A 26 0.60 -5.63 7.41
CA ALA A 26 0.09 -6.42 6.29
C ALA A 26 1.17 -6.96 5.34
N LEU A 27 2.35 -6.36 5.33
CA LEU A 27 3.41 -6.66 4.35
C LEU A 27 4.59 -7.38 5.00
N THR A 28 5.19 -8.33 4.26
CA THR A 28 6.52 -8.85 4.59
C THR A 28 7.60 -7.82 4.24
N SER A 29 8.81 -7.96 4.81
CA SER A 29 9.93 -7.04 4.49
C SER A 29 10.25 -7.05 3.00
N GLU A 30 10.32 -8.23 2.38
CA GLU A 30 10.61 -8.41 0.95
C GLU A 30 9.55 -7.75 0.07
N TRP A 31 8.27 -7.95 0.37
CA TRP A 31 7.19 -7.32 -0.39
C TRP A 31 7.25 -5.79 -0.27
N PHE A 32 7.48 -5.28 0.95
CA PHE A 32 7.65 -3.84 1.16
C PHE A 32 8.84 -3.29 0.36
N GLU A 33 9.98 -3.95 0.36
CA GLU A 33 11.18 -3.54 -0.37
C GLU A 33 10.91 -3.47 -1.88
N LEU A 34 10.28 -4.50 -2.46
CA LEU A 34 9.89 -4.52 -3.87
C LEU A 34 8.93 -3.37 -4.23
N LEU A 35 7.93 -3.11 -3.37
CA LEU A 35 6.99 -2.01 -3.60
C LEU A 35 7.68 -0.64 -3.51
N ILE A 36 8.64 -0.46 -2.60
CA ILE A 36 9.40 0.79 -2.49
C ILE A 36 10.29 0.99 -3.72
N GLU A 37 10.97 -0.05 -4.18
CA GLU A 37 11.88 -0.01 -5.34
C GLU A 37 11.19 0.53 -6.60
N ILE A 38 9.97 0.07 -6.86
CA ILE A 38 9.18 0.53 -8.02
C ILE A 38 8.41 1.83 -7.76
N SER A 39 8.40 2.33 -6.52
CA SER A 39 7.66 3.53 -6.16
C SER A 39 8.45 4.81 -6.41
N PRO A 40 7.79 5.92 -6.78
CA PRO A 40 8.44 7.22 -6.87
C PRO A 40 8.48 7.91 -5.48
N ILE A 41 8.85 7.15 -4.44
CA ILE A 41 9.00 7.61 -3.05
C ILE A 41 10.48 7.51 -2.68
N HIS A 42 11.15 8.65 -2.53
CA HIS A 42 12.59 8.69 -2.27
C HIS A 42 12.95 9.26 -0.89
N SER A 43 11.97 9.73 -0.11
CA SER A 43 12.22 10.29 1.22
C SER A 43 12.55 9.16 2.21
N SER A 44 13.79 9.12 2.68
CA SER A 44 14.24 8.10 3.64
C SER A 44 13.42 8.11 4.94
N LYS A 45 12.96 9.29 5.39
CA LYS A 45 12.09 9.42 6.56
C LYS A 45 10.73 8.74 6.36
N VAL A 46 10.08 8.98 5.21
CA VAL A 46 8.77 8.38 4.94
C VAL A 46 8.89 6.89 4.65
N ILE A 47 9.95 6.44 3.98
CA ILE A 47 10.19 5.01 3.74
C ILE A 47 10.31 4.26 5.08
N LYS A 48 11.10 4.80 6.02
CA LYS A 48 11.22 4.21 7.38
C LYS A 48 9.88 4.21 8.13
N ALA A 49 9.12 5.30 8.04
CA ALA A 49 7.80 5.39 8.68
C ALA A 49 6.78 4.40 8.07
N LEU A 50 6.80 4.22 6.74
CA LEU A 50 5.97 3.25 6.04
C LEU A 50 6.35 1.83 6.42
N ARG A 51 7.65 1.51 6.50
CA ARG A 51 8.12 0.18 6.95
C ARG A 51 7.63 -0.13 8.35
N ALA A 52 7.84 0.79 9.30
CA ALA A 52 7.40 0.63 10.68
C ALA A 52 5.88 0.40 10.77
N HIS A 53 5.10 1.09 9.93
CA HIS A 53 3.66 0.92 9.90
C HIS A 53 3.22 -0.39 9.23
N LEU A 54 3.71 -0.66 8.02
CA LEU A 54 3.18 -1.71 7.13
C LEU A 54 3.83 -3.07 7.32
N VAL A 55 5.06 -3.11 7.84
CA VAL A 55 5.80 -4.35 8.14
C VAL A 55 5.77 -4.62 9.63
N ASP A 56 6.21 -3.65 10.44
CA ASP A 56 6.36 -3.86 11.89
C ASP A 56 5.01 -3.71 12.66
N GLY A 57 3.98 -3.13 12.03
CA GLY A 57 2.63 -3.02 12.61
C GLY A 57 2.41 -1.82 13.52
N ASP A 58 3.37 -0.89 13.60
CA ASP A 58 3.27 0.29 14.47
C ASP A 58 2.11 1.20 14.05
N SER A 59 1.46 1.87 15.01
CA SER A 59 0.37 2.79 14.69
C SER A 59 0.85 4.01 13.87
N ARG A 60 -0.01 4.51 12.97
CA ARG A 60 0.28 5.70 12.14
C ARG A 60 0.71 6.92 12.97
N LYS A 61 0.07 7.13 14.12
CA LYS A 61 0.40 8.24 15.02
C LYS A 61 1.83 8.10 15.55
N SER A 62 2.17 6.93 16.08
CA SER A 62 3.49 6.66 16.65
C SER A 62 4.60 6.82 15.62
N VAL A 63 4.42 6.32 14.39
CA VAL A 63 5.45 6.44 13.36
C VAL A 63 5.60 7.88 12.83
N CYS A 64 4.50 8.63 12.69
CA CYS A 64 4.56 10.04 12.29
C CYS A 64 5.37 10.86 13.30
N GLU A 65 5.12 10.65 14.59
CA GLU A 65 5.87 11.28 15.69
C GLU A 65 7.34 10.83 15.70
N ARG A 66 7.60 9.51 15.64
CA ARG A 66 8.94 8.92 15.71
C ARG A 66 9.87 9.40 14.58
N TYR A 67 9.36 9.47 13.35
CA TYR A 67 10.16 9.84 12.18
C TYR A 67 10.00 11.31 11.77
N GLY A 68 9.22 12.10 12.51
CA GLY A 68 8.94 13.51 12.20
C GLY A 68 8.27 13.69 10.84
N VAL A 69 7.37 12.78 10.47
CA VAL A 69 6.66 12.78 9.20
C VAL A 69 5.27 13.38 9.41
N ASN A 70 4.90 14.36 8.58
CA ASN A 70 3.54 14.89 8.60
C ASN A 70 2.53 13.80 8.20
N ALA A 71 1.46 13.63 8.98
CA ALA A 71 0.41 12.65 8.73
C ALA A 71 -0.21 12.77 7.33
N GLY A 72 -0.35 14.00 6.81
CA GLY A 72 -0.80 14.25 5.43
C GLY A 72 0.16 13.68 4.38
N TYR A 73 1.47 13.92 4.56
CA TYR A 73 2.49 13.40 3.66
C TYR A 73 2.59 11.87 3.72
N MET A 74 2.54 11.29 4.93
CA MET A 74 2.49 9.84 5.09
C MET A 74 1.27 9.24 4.40
N SER A 75 0.10 9.89 4.51
CA SER A 75 -1.14 9.42 3.87
C SER A 75 -1.05 9.44 2.35
N ILE A 76 -0.46 10.49 1.76
CA ILE A 76 -0.19 10.56 0.32
C ILE A 76 0.72 9.42 -0.11
N CYS A 77 1.81 9.18 0.61
CA CYS A 77 2.75 8.09 0.30
C CYS A 77 2.11 6.70 0.44
N MET A 78 1.31 6.44 1.48
CA MET A 78 0.54 5.20 1.61
C MET A 78 -0.44 5.01 0.46
N GLY A 79 -1.14 6.08 0.04
CA GLY A 79 -2.06 6.02 -1.10
C GLY A 79 -1.34 5.63 -2.40
N ARG A 80 -0.15 6.18 -2.64
CA ARG A 80 0.69 5.81 -3.79
C ARG A 80 1.15 4.35 -3.72
N LEU A 81 1.63 3.91 -2.57
CA LEU A 81 2.09 2.53 -2.38
C LEU A 81 0.94 1.53 -2.54
N PHE A 82 -0.24 1.89 -2.04
CA PHE A 82 -1.45 1.10 -2.21
C PHE A 82 -1.86 0.99 -3.69
N HIS A 83 -1.84 2.09 -4.43
CA HIS A 83 -2.14 2.07 -5.87
C HIS A 83 -1.16 1.18 -6.65
N ILE A 84 0.14 1.27 -6.34
CA ILE A 84 1.18 0.41 -6.91
C ILE A 84 0.89 -1.06 -6.59
N ASN A 85 0.55 -1.37 -5.33
CA ASN A 85 0.20 -2.73 -4.93
C ASN A 85 -0.98 -3.32 -5.73
N GLN A 86 -2.00 -2.51 -6.02
CA GLN A 86 -3.11 -2.93 -6.88
C GLN A 86 -2.65 -3.21 -8.32
N ILE A 87 -1.78 -2.36 -8.88
CA ILE A 87 -1.23 -2.56 -10.23
C ILE A 87 -0.39 -3.84 -10.26
N VAL A 88 0.49 -4.05 -9.29
CA VAL A 88 1.33 -5.27 -9.18
C VAL A 88 0.46 -6.52 -9.08
N GLY A 89 -0.61 -6.48 -8.28
CA GLY A 89 -1.56 -7.60 -8.20
C GLY A 89 -2.21 -7.95 -9.54
N LYS A 90 -2.54 -6.94 -10.36
CA LYS A 90 -3.03 -7.17 -11.74
C LYS A 90 -1.94 -7.70 -12.67
N LEU A 91 -0.71 -7.17 -12.55
CA LEU A 91 0.44 -7.63 -13.33
C LEU A 91 0.77 -9.10 -13.03
N ALA A 92 0.62 -9.54 -11.77
CA ALA A 92 0.86 -10.91 -11.36
C ALA A 92 0.06 -11.92 -12.18
N LEU A 93 -1.14 -11.58 -12.67
CA LEU A 93 -1.96 -12.44 -13.53
C LEU A 93 -1.24 -12.80 -14.84
N TYR A 94 -0.52 -11.85 -15.44
CA TYR A 94 0.24 -12.08 -16.67
C TYR A 94 1.51 -12.92 -16.44
N TYR A 95 2.07 -12.89 -15.23
CA TYR A 95 3.23 -13.70 -14.86
C TYR A 95 2.84 -15.10 -14.36
N SER A 96 1.59 -15.28 -13.91
CA SER A 96 1.09 -16.54 -13.35
C SER A 96 0.63 -17.54 -14.42
N ASP A 97 0.35 -17.08 -15.64
CA ASP A 97 -0.16 -17.91 -16.75
C ASP A 97 0.91 -18.30 -17.80
N ASN A 98 2.19 -18.21 -17.45
CA ASN A 98 3.26 -18.69 -18.33
C ASN A 98 3.72 -20.09 -17.89
N LYS A 99 2.94 -21.11 -18.26
CA LYS A 99 3.46 -22.44 -18.58
C LYS A 99 2.67 -23.14 -19.67
#